data_AF-A0A9E2VN25-F1
#
_entry.id   AF-A0A9E2VN25-F1
#
_cell.length_a   1.000
_cell.length_b   1.000
_cell.length_c   1.000
_cell.angle_alpha   90.00
_cell.angle_beta   90.00
_cell.angle_gamma   90.00
#
_symmetry.space_group_name_H-M   'P 1'
#
loop_
_entity.id
_entity.type
_entity.pdbx_description
1 polymer ?
#
loop_
_entity_poly.entity_id
_entity_poly.type
_entity_poly.pdbx_seq_one_letter_code
_entity_poly.pdbx_strand_id
1 'polypeptide(L)'
;YFQDSISGAWKFLMALGAGTGSVLILRWFWWRINAWSEVAAMLSSFVVSMILEFGVGLDTNRPDEFAYTVLITVVCSTVTWLTATWLTAPEDQDRLIAFYRRVRPGAALWGPIAREAPEVSNQTGSSLLLLDWVAGCAMIYLLLFGTGKIIFGAWVTGAWFVLAGLVAGGFVYWELNRRNWRVL
;
A
#
# COMPACT_ATOMS: atom_id res chain seq x y z
N TYR A 1 21.41 -15.15 20.06
CA TYR A 1 21.98 -13.84 19.73
C TYR A 1 21.11 -13.19 18.67
N PHE A 2 19.87 -12.76 19.01
CA PHE A 2 18.89 -12.36 17.99
C PHE A 2 18.38 -10.91 18.11
N GLN A 3 18.81 -10.10 19.08
CA GLN A 3 18.23 -8.76 19.30
C GLN A 3 19.18 -7.73 19.94
N ASP A 4 20.42 -7.59 19.46
CA ASP A 4 21.30 -6.51 19.96
C ASP A 4 21.21 -5.19 19.16
N SER A 5 20.38 -5.14 18.10
CA SER A 5 20.24 -3.93 17.27
C SER A 5 18.81 -3.70 16.79
N ILE A 6 18.27 -2.52 17.12
CA ILE A 6 17.01 -1.97 16.58
C ILE A 6 16.99 -2.03 15.04
N SER A 7 18.15 -1.92 14.41
CA SER A 7 18.27 -2.02 12.95
C SER A 7 17.89 -3.41 12.41
N GLY A 8 18.18 -4.49 13.14
CA GLY A 8 17.84 -5.85 12.70
C GLY A 8 16.33 -6.08 12.69
N ALA A 9 15.65 -5.64 13.75
CA ALA A 9 14.19 -5.69 13.83
C ALA A 9 13.53 -4.88 12.70
N TRP A 10 14.05 -3.68 12.40
CA TRP A 10 13.56 -2.88 11.27
C TRP A 10 13.78 -3.54 9.91
N LYS A 11 14.95 -4.15 9.68
CA LYS A 11 15.23 -4.86 8.43
C LYS A 11 14.29 -6.06 8.23
N PHE A 12 14.05 -6.82 9.29
CA PHE A 12 13.10 -7.94 9.27
C PHE A 12 11.66 -7.46 9.03
N LEU A 13 11.23 -6.40 9.72
CA LEU A 13 9.92 -5.78 9.50
C LEU A 13 9.76 -5.28 8.06
N MET A 14 10.79 -4.68 7.48
CA MET A 14 10.77 -4.24 6.08
C MET A 14 10.68 -5.43 5.12
N ALA A 15 11.42 -6.51 5.34
CA ALA A 15 11.36 -7.71 4.50
C ALA A 15 9.98 -8.38 4.55
N LEU A 16 9.38 -8.53 5.74
CA LEU A 16 8.02 -9.04 5.90
C LEU A 16 6.96 -8.10 5.32
N GLY A 17 7.12 -6.79 5.53
CA GLY A 17 6.22 -5.75 5.04
C GLY A 17 6.23 -5.63 3.52
N ALA A 18 7.36 -5.91 2.87
CA ALA A 18 7.50 -5.81 1.41
C ALA A 18 6.64 -6.86 0.68
N GLY A 19 6.51 -8.08 1.21
CA GLY A 19 5.65 -9.11 0.61
C GLY A 19 4.16 -8.90 0.90
N THR A 20 3.81 -8.47 2.11
CA THR A 20 2.41 -8.28 2.53
C THR A 20 1.80 -6.99 2.01
N GLY A 21 2.58 -5.91 1.90
CA GLY A 21 2.12 -4.60 1.46
C GLY A 21 1.46 -4.63 0.08
N SER A 22 2.04 -5.41 -0.84
CA SER A 22 1.50 -5.59 -2.20
C SER A 22 0.09 -6.19 -2.18
N VAL A 23 -0.15 -7.21 -1.35
CA VAL A 23 -1.47 -7.86 -1.21
C VAL A 23 -2.48 -6.90 -0.61
N LEU A 24 -2.08 -6.17 0.44
CA LEU A 24 -2.97 -5.24 1.13
C LEU A 24 -3.45 -4.11 0.22
N ILE A 25 -2.55 -3.55 -0.61
CA ILE A 25 -2.93 -2.53 -1.59
C ILE A 25 -3.86 -3.15 -2.63
N LEU A 26 -3.46 -4.29 -3.21
CA LEU A 26 -4.18 -4.89 -4.32
C LEU A 26 -5.55 -5.42 -3.89
N ARG A 27 -5.75 -5.73 -2.60
CA ARG A 27 -7.04 -6.13 -2.02
C ARG A 27 -8.13 -5.08 -2.21
N TRP A 28 -7.78 -3.79 -2.21
CA TRP A 28 -8.73 -2.70 -2.48
C TRP A 28 -9.10 -2.62 -3.96
N PHE A 29 -8.14 -2.92 -4.83
CA PHE A 29 -8.32 -2.80 -6.27
C PHE A 29 -8.87 -4.07 -6.92
N TRP A 30 -8.62 -5.26 -6.38
CA TRP A 30 -8.96 -6.54 -7.00
C TRP A 30 -9.83 -7.42 -6.09
N TRP A 31 -11.10 -7.58 -6.48
CA TRP A 31 -12.13 -8.34 -5.75
C TRP A 31 -11.81 -9.82 -5.49
N ARG A 32 -10.84 -10.41 -6.21
CA ARG A 32 -10.46 -11.83 -6.05
C ARG A 32 -9.57 -12.07 -4.84
N ILE A 33 -8.90 -11.05 -4.31
CA ILE A 33 -7.97 -11.21 -3.19
C ILE A 33 -8.77 -11.44 -1.92
N ASN A 34 -8.53 -12.58 -1.31
CA ASN A 34 -9.19 -13.04 -0.08
C ASN A 34 -8.20 -13.10 1.09
N ALA A 35 -8.72 -13.42 2.28
CA ALA A 35 -7.89 -13.57 3.48
C ALA A 35 -6.78 -14.62 3.32
N TRP A 36 -7.01 -15.68 2.53
CA TRP A 36 -6.02 -16.72 2.26
C TRP A 36 -4.81 -16.22 1.48
N SER A 37 -5.02 -15.25 0.58
CA SER A 37 -3.94 -14.63 -0.19
C SER A 37 -3.02 -13.80 0.72
N GLU A 38 -3.60 -13.13 1.72
CA GLU A 38 -2.85 -12.38 2.73
C GLU A 38 -2.03 -13.31 3.62
N VAL A 39 -2.65 -14.38 4.12
CA VAL A 39 -1.96 -15.41 4.92
C VAL A 39 -0.84 -16.10 4.11
N ALA A 40 -1.09 -16.41 2.84
CA ALA A 40 -0.10 -17.00 1.95
C ALA A 40 1.08 -16.06 1.70
N ALA A 41 0.85 -14.75 1.54
CA ALA A 41 1.92 -13.77 1.40
C ALA A 41 2.75 -13.64 2.68
N MET A 42 2.11 -13.60 3.86
CA MET A 42 2.80 -13.55 5.15
C MET A 42 3.68 -14.79 5.37
N LEU A 43 3.10 -15.98 5.18
CA LEU A 43 3.81 -17.25 5.34
C LEU A 43 4.95 -17.39 4.33
N SER A 44 4.71 -17.07 3.06
CA SER A 44 5.74 -17.12 2.02
C SER A 44 6.88 -16.17 2.33
N SER A 45 6.58 -14.92 2.71
CA SER A 45 7.61 -13.93 3.03
C SER A 45 8.47 -14.35 4.22
N PHE A 46 7.84 -14.96 5.23
CA PHE A 46 8.53 -15.50 6.39
C PHE A 46 9.43 -16.69 6.03
N VAL A 47 8.90 -17.68 5.31
CA VAL A 47 9.64 -18.89 4.90
C VAL A 47 10.80 -18.54 3.98
N VAL A 48 10.57 -17.69 2.98
CA VAL A 48 11.61 -17.27 2.02
C VAL A 48 12.71 -16.49 2.74
N SER A 49 12.36 -15.59 3.67
CA SER A 49 13.36 -14.88 4.48
C SER A 49 14.20 -15.84 5.32
N MET A 50 13.58 -16.84 5.96
CA MET A 50 14.32 -17.87 6.70
C MET A 50 15.25 -18.69 5.80
N ILE A 51 14.81 -19.09 4.60
CA ILE A 51 15.63 -19.87 3.67
C ILE A 51 16.82 -19.04 3.17
N LEU A 52 16.62 -17.76 2.87
CA LEU A 52 17.69 -16.87 2.41
C LEU A 52 18.74 -16.61 3.49
N GLU A 53 18.31 -16.41 4.74
CA GLU A 53 19.20 -16.11 5.86
C GLU A 53 19.94 -17.37 6.37
N PHE A 54 19.24 -18.49 6.57
CA PHE A 54 19.84 -19.71 7.14
C PHE A 54 20.34 -20.72 6.10
N GLY A 55 19.71 -20.77 4.91
CA GLY A 55 20.03 -21.75 3.87
C GLY A 55 21.07 -21.25 2.88
N VAL A 56 20.92 -20.02 2.39
CA VAL A 56 21.84 -19.39 1.43
C VAL A 56 22.99 -18.64 2.13
N GLY A 57 22.80 -18.26 3.40
CA GLY A 57 23.82 -17.58 4.19
C GLY A 57 24.04 -16.13 3.79
N LEU A 58 23.01 -15.48 3.23
CA LEU A 58 23.05 -14.04 2.94
C LEU A 58 23.08 -13.26 4.25
N ASP A 59 24.13 -12.47 4.45
CA ASP A 59 24.28 -11.62 5.62
C ASP A 59 23.47 -10.34 5.43
N THR A 60 22.29 -10.30 6.04
CA THR A 60 21.39 -9.14 6.11
C THR A 60 22.07 -7.87 6.66
N ASN A 61 23.27 -7.97 7.25
CA ASN A 61 24.06 -6.80 7.64
C ASN A 61 24.65 -6.03 6.47
N ARG A 62 24.91 -6.69 5.35
CA ARG A 62 25.44 -6.04 4.15
C ARG A 62 24.30 -5.44 3.30
N PRO A 63 24.42 -4.17 2.85
CA PRO A 63 23.31 -3.48 2.16
C PRO A 63 22.94 -4.11 0.82
N ASP A 64 23.92 -4.63 0.09
CA ASP A 64 23.77 -5.38 -1.16
C ASP A 64 22.98 -6.67 -0.95
N GLU A 65 23.37 -7.46 0.05
CA GLU A 65 22.72 -8.74 0.36
C GLU A 65 21.31 -8.56 0.92
N PHE A 66 21.08 -7.51 1.73
CA PHE A 66 19.72 -7.14 2.16
C PHE A 66 18.81 -6.80 0.99
N ALA A 67 19.30 -6.04 0.00
CA ALA A 67 18.52 -5.69 -1.18
C ALA A 67 18.12 -6.94 -1.99
N TYR A 68 19.04 -7.90 -2.15
CA TYR A 68 18.72 -9.18 -2.78
C TYR A 68 17.68 -9.98 -1.99
N THR A 69 17.82 -10.06 -0.67
CA THR A 69 16.86 -10.75 0.19
C THR A 69 15.46 -10.16 0.04
N VAL A 70 15.32 -8.83 0.12
CA VAL A 70 14.03 -8.17 -0.06
C VAL A 70 13.46 -8.42 -1.46
N LEU A 71 14.27 -8.26 -2.51
CA LEU A 71 13.81 -8.44 -3.89
C LEU A 71 13.31 -9.87 -4.15
N ILE A 72 14.07 -10.87 -3.71
CA ILE A 72 13.72 -12.29 -3.86
C ILE A 72 12.45 -12.59 -3.06
N THR A 73 12.38 -12.13 -1.80
CA THR A 73 11.19 -12.30 -0.95
C THR A 73 9.95 -11.70 -1.60
N VAL A 74 10.04 -10.51 -2.20
CA VAL A 74 8.91 -9.87 -2.90
C VAL A 74 8.48 -10.70 -4.10
N VAL A 75 9.41 -11.16 -4.95
CA VAL A 75 9.08 -11.95 -6.13
C VAL A 75 8.44 -13.29 -5.75
N CYS A 76 9.06 -14.04 -4.82
CA CYS A 76 8.56 -15.32 -4.36
C CYS A 76 7.21 -15.22 -3.64
N SER A 77 7.05 -14.23 -2.75
CA SER A 77 5.77 -13.99 -2.08
C SER A 77 4.69 -13.60 -3.08
N THR A 78 5.04 -12.79 -4.09
CA THR A 78 4.12 -12.39 -5.17
C THR A 78 3.56 -13.58 -5.93
N VAL A 79 4.45 -14.49 -6.38
CA VAL A 79 4.02 -15.72 -7.05
C VAL A 79 3.17 -16.59 -6.13
N THR A 80 3.55 -16.70 -4.85
CA THR A 80 2.85 -17.55 -3.89
C THR A 80 1.42 -17.07 -3.62
N TRP A 81 1.23 -15.78 -3.32
CA TRP A 81 -0.11 -15.27 -3.03
C TRP A 81 -0.97 -15.17 -4.29
N LEU A 82 -0.40 -14.92 -5.47
CA LEU A 82 -1.13 -15.00 -6.75
C LEU A 82 -1.65 -16.42 -7.00
N THR A 83 -0.79 -17.42 -6.76
CA THR A 83 -1.17 -18.83 -6.86
C THR A 83 -2.27 -19.18 -5.86
N ALA A 84 -2.17 -18.70 -4.61
CA ALA A 84 -3.22 -18.86 -3.61
C ALA A 84 -4.52 -18.15 -4.04
N THR A 85 -4.45 -16.96 -4.63
CA THR A 85 -5.62 -16.23 -5.13
C THR A 85 -6.38 -17.02 -6.19
N TRP A 86 -5.65 -17.77 -7.04
CA TRP A 86 -6.26 -18.57 -8.11
C TRP A 86 -6.75 -19.94 -7.63
N LEU A 87 -6.10 -20.53 -6.63
CA LEU A 87 -6.49 -21.83 -6.06
C LEU A 87 -7.66 -21.71 -5.08
N THR A 88 -7.84 -20.56 -4.45
CA THR A 88 -8.82 -20.39 -3.38
C THR A 88 -10.11 -19.75 -3.90
N ALA A 89 -11.25 -20.14 -3.33
CA ALA A 89 -12.53 -19.53 -3.68
C ALA A 89 -12.54 -18.02 -3.37
N PRO A 90 -13.20 -17.20 -4.21
CA PRO A 90 -13.44 -15.80 -3.89
C PRO A 90 -14.30 -15.67 -2.63
N GLU A 91 -14.22 -14.51 -1.97
CA GLU A 91 -15.07 -14.17 -0.82
C GLU A 91 -16.56 -14.22 -1.20
N ASP A 92 -17.44 -14.32 -0.22
CA ASP A 92 -18.89 -14.36 -0.42
C ASP A 92 -19.41 -13.12 -1.18
N GLN A 93 -20.25 -13.36 -2.18
CA GLN A 93 -20.75 -12.36 -3.12
C GLN A 93 -21.53 -11.24 -2.40
N ASP A 94 -22.30 -11.60 -1.36
CA ASP A 94 -23.04 -10.63 -0.56
C ASP A 94 -22.11 -9.66 0.19
N ARG A 95 -20.97 -10.15 0.69
CA ARG A 95 -19.95 -9.32 1.36
C ARG A 95 -19.25 -8.41 0.37
N LEU A 96 -18.95 -8.91 -0.83
CA LEU A 96 -18.35 -8.14 -1.93
C LEU A 96 -19.27 -7.00 -2.39
N ILE A 97 -20.56 -7.26 -2.57
CA ILE A 97 -21.55 -6.25 -2.96
C ILE A 97 -21.71 -5.20 -1.85
N ALA A 98 -21.81 -5.62 -0.58
CA ALA A 98 -21.89 -4.70 0.55
C ALA A 98 -20.65 -3.79 0.64
N PHE A 99 -19.45 -4.34 0.41
CA PHE A 99 -18.21 -3.57 0.33
C PHE A 99 -18.23 -2.61 -0.86
N TYR A 100 -18.61 -3.09 -2.04
CA TYR A 100 -18.67 -2.29 -3.26
C TYR A 100 -19.62 -1.09 -3.12
N ARG A 101 -20.80 -1.28 -2.52
CA ARG A 101 -21.76 -0.20 -2.25
C ARG A 101 -21.22 0.87 -1.30
N ARG A 102 -20.39 0.48 -0.33
CA ARG A 102 -19.84 1.38 0.70
C ARG A 102 -18.59 2.12 0.24
N VAL A 103 -17.67 1.43 -0.42
CA VAL A 103 -16.35 1.96 -0.80
C VAL A 103 -16.35 2.55 -2.21
N ARG A 104 -17.27 2.09 -3.07
CA ARG A 104 -17.38 2.50 -4.48
C ARG A 104 -16.02 2.48 -5.21
N PRO A 105 -15.26 1.37 -5.16
CA PRO A 105 -13.94 1.29 -5.78
C PRO A 105 -14.06 1.43 -7.31
N GLY A 106 -12.98 1.88 -7.96
CA GLY A 106 -12.95 2.06 -9.41
C GLY A 106 -13.32 0.77 -10.17
N ALA A 107 -14.15 0.91 -11.21
CA ALA A 107 -14.75 -0.22 -11.93
C ALA A 107 -13.77 -1.12 -12.71
N ALA A 108 -12.51 -0.69 -12.91
CA ALA A 108 -11.57 -1.35 -13.82
C ALA A 108 -11.33 -2.83 -13.46
N LEU A 109 -11.16 -3.13 -12.17
CA LEU A 109 -10.89 -4.48 -11.68
C LEU A 109 -12.10 -5.12 -11.00
N TRP A 110 -13.16 -4.35 -10.69
CA TRP A 110 -14.40 -4.79 -10.03
C TRP A 110 -15.56 -5.12 -11.00
N GLY A 111 -15.26 -5.23 -12.30
CA GLY A 111 -16.26 -5.37 -13.38
C GLY A 111 -17.43 -6.34 -13.13
N PRO A 112 -17.22 -7.58 -12.65
CA PRO A 112 -18.31 -8.51 -12.37
C PRO A 112 -19.26 -8.04 -11.26
N ILE A 113 -18.72 -7.59 -10.13
CA ILE A 113 -19.49 -7.11 -8.97
C ILE A 113 -20.17 -5.77 -9.29
N ALA A 114 -19.51 -4.92 -10.09
CA ALA A 114 -20.08 -3.65 -10.56
C ALA A 114 -21.34 -3.86 -11.43
N ARG A 115 -21.45 -4.98 -12.17
CA ARG A 115 -22.64 -5.31 -12.96
C ARG A 115 -23.82 -5.74 -12.10
N GLU A 116 -23.56 -6.27 -10.91
CA GLU A 116 -24.58 -6.74 -9.97
C GLU A 116 -25.10 -5.63 -9.06
N ALA A 117 -24.40 -4.50 -8.99
CA ALA A 117 -24.81 -3.29 -8.25
C ALA A 117 -24.87 -2.05 -9.17
N PRO A 118 -25.75 -2.04 -10.19
CA PRO A 118 -25.86 -0.93 -11.15
C PRO A 118 -26.32 0.39 -10.52
N GLU A 119 -26.90 0.36 -9.31
CA GLU A 119 -27.28 1.54 -8.54
C GLU A 119 -26.09 2.41 -8.08
N VAL A 120 -24.87 1.89 -8.10
CA VAL A 120 -23.67 2.65 -7.70
C VAL A 120 -23.09 3.33 -8.93
N SER A 121 -23.33 4.64 -9.07
CA SER A 121 -22.76 5.44 -10.16
C SER A 121 -21.23 5.38 -10.09
N ASN A 122 -20.60 4.95 -11.19
CA ASN A 122 -19.15 5.04 -11.36
C ASN A 122 -18.71 6.49 -11.22
N GLN A 123 -18.04 6.83 -10.11
CA GLN A 123 -17.35 8.11 -9.96
C GLN A 123 -16.06 8.10 -10.80
N THR A 124 -16.19 7.95 -12.11
CA THR A 124 -15.07 7.95 -13.06
C THR A 124 -14.65 9.37 -13.37
N GLY A 125 -13.85 9.94 -12.46
CA GLY A 125 -12.93 11.04 -12.74
C GLY A 125 -11.49 10.55 -12.58
N SER A 126 -11.06 9.59 -13.43
CA SER A 126 -9.86 8.77 -13.23
C SER A 126 -8.55 9.57 -13.12
N SER A 127 -8.42 10.69 -13.82
CA SER A 127 -7.17 11.47 -13.83
C SER A 127 -7.04 12.39 -12.63
N LEU A 128 -8.13 13.01 -12.21
CA LEU A 128 -8.15 13.93 -11.09
C LEU A 128 -8.05 13.20 -9.74
N LEU A 129 -8.62 11.99 -9.60
CA LEU A 129 -8.40 11.16 -8.42
C LEU A 129 -6.93 10.75 -8.24
N LEU A 130 -6.23 10.48 -9.36
CA LEU A 130 -4.79 10.24 -9.33
C LEU A 130 -4.02 11.50 -8.93
N LEU A 131 -4.45 12.67 -9.41
CA LEU A 131 -3.85 13.96 -9.03
C LEU A 131 -4.06 14.24 -7.54
N ASP A 132 -5.25 13.97 -6.99
CA ASP A 132 -5.55 14.09 -5.56
C ASP A 132 -4.69 13.13 -4.73
N TRP A 133 -4.49 11.90 -5.21
CA TRP A 133 -3.62 10.92 -4.56
C TRP A 133 -2.16 11.38 -4.54
N VAL A 134 -1.62 11.84 -5.68
CA VAL A 134 -0.25 12.37 -5.76
C VAL A 134 -0.10 13.62 -4.89
N ALA A 135 -1.08 14.53 -4.92
CA ALA A 135 -1.08 15.74 -4.10
C ALA A 135 -1.16 15.40 -2.61
N GLY A 136 -1.94 14.40 -2.21
CA GLY A 136 -2.01 13.88 -0.85
C GLY A 136 -0.69 13.27 -0.38
N CYS A 137 -0.05 12.42 -1.19
CA CYS A 137 1.27 11.88 -0.91
C CYS A 137 2.31 13.01 -0.77
N ALA A 138 2.34 13.95 -1.72
CA ALA A 138 3.22 15.10 -1.68
C ALA A 138 3.00 15.93 -0.41
N MET A 139 1.75 16.22 -0.06
CA MET A 139 1.39 16.94 1.18
C MET A 139 2.00 16.25 2.41
N ILE A 140 1.79 14.93 2.56
CA ILE A 140 2.29 14.19 3.72
C ILE A 140 3.82 14.27 3.80
N TYR A 141 4.52 14.00 2.70
CA TYR A 141 5.99 14.05 2.69
C TYR A 141 6.52 15.46 2.93
N LEU A 142 5.93 16.47 2.30
CA LEU A 142 6.34 17.87 2.46
C LEU A 142 6.14 18.36 3.89
N LEU A 143 5.02 18.00 4.54
CA LEU A 143 4.80 18.34 5.95
C LEU A 143 5.75 17.58 6.88
N LEU A 144 6.00 16.29 6.61
CA LEU A 144 6.92 15.46 7.40
C LEU A 144 8.36 16.01 7.33
N PHE A 145 8.90 16.18 6.12
CA PHE A 145 10.25 16.71 5.92
C PHE A 145 10.35 18.17 6.33
N GLY A 146 9.30 18.97 6.11
CA GLY A 146 9.24 20.37 6.53
C GLY A 146 9.32 20.51 8.05
N THR A 147 8.49 19.76 8.78
CA THR A 147 8.52 19.73 10.25
C THR A 147 9.86 19.23 10.76
N GLY A 148 10.42 18.17 10.15
CA GLY A 148 11.75 17.67 10.49
C GLY A 148 12.83 18.74 10.31
N LYS A 149 12.85 19.45 9.18
CA LYS A 149 13.83 20.52 8.90
C LYS A 149 13.73 21.69 9.88
N ILE A 150 12.52 22.05 10.32
CA ILE A 150 12.30 23.07 11.36
C ILE A 150 12.94 22.62 12.67
N ILE A 151 12.69 21.38 13.10
CA ILE A 151 13.26 20.82 14.35
C ILE A 151 14.79 20.79 14.29
N PHE A 152 15.38 20.48 13.14
CA PHE A 152 16.84 20.45 12.94
C PHE A 152 17.48 21.83 12.67
N GLY A 153 16.73 22.93 12.85
CA GLY A 153 17.26 24.30 12.76
C GLY A 153 17.38 24.86 11.34
N ALA A 154 16.89 24.15 10.32
CA ALA A 154 16.86 24.59 8.93
C ALA A 154 15.53 25.29 8.60
N TRP A 155 15.24 26.36 9.34
CA TRP A 155 13.95 27.06 9.39
C TRP A 155 13.41 27.48 8.02
N VAL A 156 14.26 28.06 7.15
CA VAL A 156 13.83 28.55 5.83
C VAL A 156 13.40 27.40 4.92
N THR A 157 14.22 26.34 4.83
CA THR A 157 13.87 25.16 4.02
C THR A 157 12.66 24.41 4.57
N GLY A 158 12.54 24.34 5.89
CA GLY A 158 11.38 23.72 6.54
C GLY A 158 10.09 24.50 6.31
N ALA A 159 10.16 25.83 6.40
CA ALA A 159 9.02 26.70 6.11
C ALA A 159 8.53 26.57 4.66
N TRP A 160 9.44 26.49 3.68
CA TRP A 160 9.06 26.25 2.29
C TRP A 160 8.37 24.91 2.08
N PHE A 161 8.87 23.84 2.69
CA PHE A 161 8.23 22.52 2.60
C PHE A 161 6.87 22.49 3.29
N VAL A 162 6.73 23.10 4.46
CA VAL A 162 5.42 23.20 5.13
C VAL A 162 4.45 24.01 4.26
N LEU A 163 4.86 25.14 3.70
CA LEU A 163 4.02 25.97 2.86
C LEU A 163 3.60 25.22 1.58
N ALA A 164 4.52 24.53 0.91
CA ALA A 164 4.20 23.70 -0.24
C ALA A 164 3.23 22.56 0.11
N GLY A 165 3.39 21.93 1.29
CA GLY A 165 2.48 20.91 1.80
C GLY A 165 1.07 21.47 2.06
N LEU A 166 0.97 22.65 2.67
CA LEU A 166 -0.32 23.33 2.90
C LEU A 166 -1.00 23.72 1.58
N VAL A 167 -0.26 24.16 0.57
CA VAL A 167 -0.80 24.44 -0.77
C VAL A 167 -1.33 23.17 -1.43
N ALA A 168 -0.60 22.06 -1.35
CA ALA A 168 -1.07 20.77 -1.86
C ALA A 168 -2.34 20.30 -1.12
N GLY A 169 -2.39 20.46 0.21
CA GLY A 169 -3.59 20.16 1.00
C GLY A 169 -4.78 21.06 0.66
N GLY A 170 -4.53 22.36 0.44
CA GLY A 170 -5.54 23.32 0.02
C GLY A 170 -6.10 22.99 -1.37
N PHE A 171 -5.25 22.55 -2.31
CA PHE A 171 -5.66 22.08 -3.62
C PHE A 171 -6.60 20.86 -3.52
N VAL A 172 -6.21 19.84 -2.74
CA VAL A 172 -7.04 18.66 -2.50
C VAL A 172 -8.38 19.03 -1.85
N TYR A 173 -8.35 19.88 -0.82
CA TYR A 173 -9.58 20.34 -0.16
C TYR A 173 -10.52 21.08 -1.13
N TRP A 174 -9.96 21.96 -1.96
CA TRP A 174 -10.72 22.71 -2.95
C TRP A 174 -11.34 21.82 -4.02
N GLU A 175 -10.58 20.86 -4.56
CA GLU A 175 -11.06 19.91 -5.57
C GLU A 175 -12.14 18.99 -4.99
N LEU A 176 -11.94 18.48 -3.76
CA LEU A 176 -12.95 17.68 -3.06
C LEU A 176 -14.23 18.49 -2.77
N ASN A 177 -14.10 19.77 -2.42
CA ASN A 177 -15.24 20.65 -2.18
C ASN A 177 -16.01 20.97 -3.48
N ARG A 178 -15.30 21.11 -4.61
CA ARG A 178 -15.91 21.27 -5.94
C ARG A 178 -16.73 20.06 -6.38
N ARG A 179 -16.38 18.87 -5.91
CA ARG A 179 -17.08 17.61 -6.24
C ARG A 179 -18.42 17.42 -5.52
N ASN A 180 -18.90 18.42 -4.77
CA ASN A 180 -20.17 18.42 -4.06
C ASN A 180 -20.33 17.19 -3.13
N TRP A 181 -19.98 17.39 -1.86
CA TRP A 181 -20.30 16.52 -0.71
C TRP A 181 -21.83 16.38 -0.45
N ARG A 182 -22.70 16.45 -1.46
CA ARG A 182 -24.16 16.31 -1.30
C ARG A 182 -24.67 14.87 -1.47
N VAL A 183 -23.79 13.91 -1.73
CA VAL A 183 -24.16 12.50 -1.87
C VAL A 183 -23.06 11.56 -1.33
N LEU A 184 -22.60 11.82 -0.11
CA LEU A 184 -21.93 10.82 0.72
C LEU A 184 -22.95 10.22 1.69
#